data_AF-A0A520ITS2-F1
#
_entry.id   AF-A0A520ITS2-F1
#
_cell.length_a   1.000
_cell.length_b   1.000
_cell.length_c   1.000
_cell.angle_alpha   90.00
_cell.angle_beta   90.00
_cell.angle_gamma   90.00
#
_symmetry.space_group_name_H-M   'P 1'
#
loop_
_entity.id
_entity.type
_entity.pdbx_description
1 polymer ?
#
loop_
_entity_poly.entity_id
_entity_poly.type
_entity_poly.pdbx_seq_one_letter_code
_entity_poly.pdbx_strand_id
1 'polypeptide(L)'
;MKKITSIIALAMSVAATDVVNAQSTQRAKQQNPYSLVYNGAITKNEKGKVNIHPVKYKLNGIEIAANVYTPANYDALKKYPAVAVAHPNGG
;
A
#
# COMPACT_ATOMS: atom_id res chain seq x y z
N MET A 1 26.06 -44.33 10.88
CA MET A 1 25.93 -42.97 11.46
C MET A 1 25.59 -41.89 10.42
N LYS A 2 26.32 -41.75 9.30
CA LYS A 2 26.05 -40.71 8.27
C LYS A 2 24.65 -40.75 7.60
N LYS A 3 24.00 -41.91 7.50
CA LYS A 3 22.66 -42.03 6.88
C LYS A 3 21.51 -41.58 7.80
N ILE A 4 21.72 -41.63 9.12
CA ILE A 4 20.70 -41.21 10.10
C ILE A 4 20.72 -39.68 10.24
N THR A 5 21.89 -39.06 10.10
CA THR A 5 22.06 -37.60 10.11
C THR A 5 21.33 -36.91 8.93
N SER A 6 21.30 -37.55 7.74
CA SER A 6 20.58 -37.00 6.58
C SER A 6 19.05 -37.03 6.69
N ILE A 7 18.48 -37.98 7.45
CA ILE A 7 17.02 -38.08 7.63
C ILE A 7 16.52 -36.97 8.57
N ILE A 8 17.30 -36.64 9.61
CA ILE A 8 16.97 -35.53 10.52
C ILE A 8 17.06 -34.18 9.81
N ALA A 9 18.05 -34.01 8.92
CA ALA A 9 18.21 -32.78 8.12
C ALA A 9 17.06 -32.55 7.12
N LEU A 10 16.45 -33.62 6.60
CA LEU A 10 15.32 -33.52 5.65
C LEU A 10 13.97 -33.29 6.37
N ALA A 11 13.84 -33.69 7.63
CA ALA A 11 12.63 -33.42 8.41
C ALA A 11 12.55 -31.95 8.88
N MET A 12 13.70 -31.29 9.09
CA MET A 12 13.75 -29.88 9.51
C MET A 12 13.43 -28.89 8.37
N SER A 13 13.52 -29.30 7.10
CA SER A 13 13.16 -28.42 5.97
C SER A 13 11.66 -28.36 5.69
N VAL A 14 10.89 -29.36 6.13
CA VAL A 14 9.42 -29.38 5.95
C VAL A 14 8.70 -28.53 7.01
N ALA A 15 9.26 -28.45 8.22
CA ALA A 15 8.71 -27.56 9.27
C ALA A 15 8.97 -26.07 9.01
N ALA A 16 9.85 -25.73 8.06
CA ALA A 16 10.19 -24.34 7.73
C ALA A 16 9.21 -23.68 6.75
N THR A 17 8.37 -24.44 6.04
CA THR A 17 7.46 -23.85 5.03
C THR A 17 6.25 -23.16 5.65
N ASP A 18 5.80 -23.59 6.83
CA ASP A 18 4.62 -23.01 7.49
C ASP A 18 4.92 -21.67 8.17
N VAL A 19 6.18 -21.43 8.57
CA VAL A 19 6.59 -20.18 9.22
C VAL A 19 6.85 -19.03 8.23
N VAL A 20 7.14 -19.31 6.96
CA VAL A 20 7.41 -18.25 5.97
C VAL A 20 6.15 -17.48 5.59
N ASN A 21 4.97 -18.10 5.68
CA ASN A 21 3.70 -17.45 5.31
C ASN A 21 3.20 -16.47 6.39
N ALA A 22 3.51 -16.71 7.67
CA ALA A 22 3.09 -15.86 8.78
C ALA A 22 3.84 -14.51 8.86
N GLN A 23 5.04 -14.42 8.29
CA GLN A 23 5.81 -13.16 8.23
C GLN A 23 5.35 -12.23 7.09
N SER A 24 4.59 -12.73 6.12
CA SER A 24 4.04 -11.87 5.04
C SER A 24 2.90 -10.96 5.55
N THR A 25 2.16 -11.41 6.58
CA THR A 25 1.00 -10.70 7.13
C THR A 25 1.39 -9.58 8.11
N GLN A 26 2.61 -9.58 8.66
CA GLN A 26 3.06 -8.52 9.57
C GLN A 26 3.41 -7.20 8.86
N ARG A 27 3.70 -7.21 7.55
CA ARG A 27 3.96 -5.96 6.80
C ARG A 27 2.71 -5.21 6.37
N ALA A 28 1.53 -5.80 6.53
CA ALA A 28 0.25 -5.12 6.29
C ALA A 28 -0.16 -4.16 7.43
N LYS A 29 0.49 -4.24 8.60
CA LYS A 29 0.13 -3.44 9.78
C LYS A 29 0.56 -1.96 9.74
N GLN A 30 1.36 -1.54 8.75
CA GLN A 30 1.64 -0.12 8.51
C GLN A 30 0.66 0.52 7.52
N GLN A 31 -0.34 -0.22 7.07
CA GLN A 31 -1.36 0.28 6.16
C GLN A 31 -2.47 0.91 6.99
N ASN A 32 -2.89 2.13 6.64
CA ASN A 32 -4.07 2.76 7.23
C ASN A 32 -5.21 1.73 7.30
N PRO A 33 -5.68 1.33 8.50
CA PRO A 33 -6.69 0.28 8.63
C PRO A 33 -8.02 0.66 7.98
N TYR A 34 -8.23 1.96 7.70
CA TYR A 34 -9.43 2.51 7.08
C TYR A 34 -9.40 2.49 5.55
N SER A 35 -8.30 2.05 4.92
CA SER A 35 -8.13 1.97 3.45
C SER A 35 -8.51 3.29 2.73
N LEU A 36 -8.73 3.27 1.42
CA LEU A 36 -9.30 4.43 0.71
C LEU A 36 -10.82 4.43 0.92
N VAL A 37 -11.41 5.61 1.10
CA VAL A 37 -12.80 5.78 1.57
C VAL A 37 -13.84 5.16 0.63
N TYR A 38 -13.60 5.19 -0.68
CA TYR A 38 -14.56 4.72 -1.68
C TYR A 38 -14.25 3.31 -2.18
N ASN A 39 -15.29 2.49 -2.34
CA ASN A 39 -15.16 1.17 -2.95
C ASN A 39 -14.61 1.28 -4.39
N GLY A 40 -13.66 0.41 -4.74
CA GLY A 40 -13.01 0.43 -6.06
C GLY A 40 -12.04 1.60 -6.26
N ALA A 41 -11.64 2.31 -5.20
CA ALA A 41 -10.64 3.35 -5.30
C ALA A 41 -9.30 2.83 -5.85
N ILE A 42 -8.61 3.69 -6.60
CA ILE A 42 -7.32 3.36 -7.22
C ILE A 42 -6.27 3.21 -6.12
N THR A 43 -5.71 2.00 -5.98
CA THR A 43 -4.70 1.67 -4.96
C THR A 43 -3.27 1.68 -5.49
N LYS A 44 -3.08 1.76 -6.81
CA LYS A 44 -1.77 1.80 -7.46
C LYS A 44 -1.83 2.57 -8.78
N ASN A 45 -0.69 3.11 -9.18
CA ASN A 45 -0.53 3.86 -10.43
C ASN A 45 -0.28 2.93 -11.61
N GLU A 46 -0.93 3.20 -12.74
CA GLU A 46 -0.80 2.44 -13.99
C GLU A 46 -0.68 3.39 -15.19
N LYS A 47 0.14 3.01 -16.18
CA LYS A 47 0.38 3.82 -17.37
C LYS A 47 -0.94 4.04 -18.14
N GLY A 48 -1.21 5.29 -18.52
CA GLY A 48 -2.42 5.67 -19.25
C GLY A 48 -3.70 5.69 -18.40
N LYS A 49 -3.60 5.57 -17.07
CA LYS A 49 -4.72 5.70 -16.13
C LYS A 49 -4.55 6.95 -15.26
N VAL A 50 -5.59 7.28 -14.49
CA VAL A 50 -5.49 8.26 -13.40
C VAL A 50 -4.46 7.77 -12.40
N ASN A 51 -3.66 8.69 -11.86
CA ASN A 51 -2.65 8.39 -10.85
C ASN A 51 -3.01 9.05 -9.52
N ILE A 52 -2.78 8.32 -8.44
CA ILE A 52 -2.93 8.77 -7.05
C ILE A 52 -1.55 9.14 -6.49
N HIS A 53 -1.49 10.27 -5.80
CA HIS A 53 -0.30 10.78 -5.13
C HIS A 53 -0.64 11.10 -3.68
N PRO A 54 -0.29 10.22 -2.73
CA PRO A 54 -0.46 10.51 -1.31
C PRO A 54 0.43 11.69 -0.90
N VAL A 55 -0.14 12.63 -0.17
CA VAL A 55 0.57 13.82 0.31
C VAL A 55 0.33 14.03 1.80
N LYS A 56 1.31 14.64 2.45
CA LYS A 56 1.21 15.14 3.83
C LYS A 56 1.58 16.60 3.87
N TYR A 57 0.84 17.40 4.61
CA TYR A 57 1.14 18.82 4.79
C TYR A 57 0.65 19.30 6.15
N LYS A 58 1.24 20.40 6.63
CA LYS A 58 0.81 21.05 7.87
C LYS A 58 -0.14 22.19 7.55
N LEU A 59 -1.25 22.27 8.25
CA LEU A 59 -2.18 23.38 8.20
C LEU A 59 -2.61 23.71 9.63
N ASN A 60 -2.46 24.96 10.04
CA ASN A 60 -2.82 25.43 11.39
C ASN A 60 -2.23 24.56 12.53
N GLY A 61 -1.02 24.05 12.35
CA GLY A 61 -0.35 23.19 13.34
C GLY A 61 -0.77 21.72 13.34
N ILE A 62 -1.72 21.32 12.49
CA ILE A 62 -2.19 19.93 12.35
C ILE A 62 -1.50 19.29 11.12
N GLU A 63 -1.02 18.06 11.26
CA GLU A 63 -0.56 17.26 10.12
C GLU A 63 -1.77 16.64 9.42
N ILE A 64 -1.95 16.96 8.14
CA ILE A 64 -3.04 16.48 7.30
C ILE A 64 -2.50 15.47 6.29
N ALA A 65 -3.21 14.36 6.13
CA ALA A 65 -3.00 13.40 5.05
C ALA A 65 -4.08 13.58 3.98
N ALA A 66 -3.68 13.62 2.71
CA ALA A 66 -4.61 13.72 1.57
C ALA A 66 -4.06 12.97 0.36
N ASN A 67 -4.85 12.94 -0.72
CA ASN A 67 -4.43 12.40 -2.00
C ASN A 67 -4.66 13.43 -3.11
N VAL A 68 -3.68 13.58 -4.00
CA VAL A 68 -3.83 14.31 -5.25
C VAL A 68 -4.02 13.29 -6.36
N TYR A 69 -5.03 13.51 -7.20
CA TYR A 69 -5.27 12.66 -8.37
C TYR A 69 -4.94 13.44 -9.64
N THR A 70 -4.06 12.88 -10.47
CA THR A 70 -3.72 13.45 -11.77
C THR A 70 -4.36 12.65 -12.90
N PRO A 71 -4.84 13.29 -13.98
CA PRO A 71 -5.42 12.58 -15.11
C PRO A 71 -4.41 11.66 -15.79
N ALA A 72 -4.92 10.77 -16.65
CA ALA A 72 -4.06 9.96 -17.51
C ALA A 72 -3.14 10.85 -18.35
N ASN A 73 -1.86 10.47 -18.42
CA ASN A 73 -0.82 11.19 -19.16
C ASN A 73 -0.64 12.66 -18.73
N TYR A 74 -0.80 12.92 -17.42
CA TYR A 74 -0.56 14.23 -16.83
C TYR A 74 0.81 14.79 -17.24
N ASP A 75 0.80 16.07 -17.59
CA ASP A 75 1.96 16.85 -18.01
C ASP A 75 2.02 18.10 -17.14
N ALA A 76 3.08 18.24 -16.35
CA ALA A 76 3.25 19.33 -15.39
C ALA A 76 3.35 20.71 -16.05
N LEU A 77 3.62 20.79 -17.35
CA LEU A 77 3.69 22.04 -18.10
C LEU A 77 2.32 22.53 -18.59
N LYS A 78 1.27 21.70 -18.47
CA LYS A 78 -0.10 22.03 -18.88
C LYS A 78 -0.96 22.46 -17.70
N LYS A 79 -2.04 23.18 -18.01
CA LYS A 79 -3.06 23.58 -17.03
C LYS A 79 -4.26 22.64 -17.11
N TYR A 80 -4.79 22.26 -15.96
CA TYR A 80 -5.97 21.43 -15.82
C TYR A 80 -6.93 22.08 -14.82
N PRO A 81 -8.25 22.00 -15.04
CA PRO A 81 -9.19 22.35 -13.99
C PRO A 81 -8.98 21.44 -12.78
N ALA A 82 -9.01 22.03 -11.58
CA ALA A 82 -8.88 21.31 -10.33
C ALA A 82 -10.26 21.16 -9.67
N VAL A 83 -10.54 19.97 -9.15
CA VAL A 83 -11.72 19.69 -8.33
C VAL A 83 -11.25 19.28 -6.95
N ALA A 84 -11.71 19.99 -5.92
CA ALA A 84 -11.46 19.64 -4.53
C ALA A 84 -12.67 18.86 -4.00
N VAL A 85 -12.42 17.68 -3.44
CA VAL A 85 -13.47 16.84 -2.84
C VAL A 85 -13.10 16.61 -1.37
N ALA A 86 -13.95 17.09 -0.47
CA ALA A 86 -13.89 16.72 0.93
C ALA A 86 -14.64 15.40 1.10
N HIS A 87 -14.02 14.44 1.76
CA HIS A 87 -14.73 13.21 2.09
C HIS A 87 -15.67 13.48 3.30
N PRO A 88 -16.81 12.78 3.40
CA PRO A 88 -17.74 12.97 4.51
C PRO A 88 -17.14 12.47 5.84
N ASN A 89 -17.65 13.00 6.95
CA ASN A 89 -17.35 12.60 8.34
C ASN A 89 -15.93 12.92 8.88
N GLY A 90 -15.18 13.82 8.24
CA GLY A 90 -14.02 14.52 8.85
C GLY A 90 -12.90 13.61 9.36
N GLY A 91 -12.31 12.82 8.46
CA GLY A 91 -11.46 11.67 8.78
C GLY A 91 -10.09 11.99 9.34
#